data_AF-A0A0C3A389-F1
#
_entry.id   AF-A0A0C3A389-F1
#
_cell.length_a   1.000
_cell.length_b   1.000
_cell.length_c   1.000
_cell.angle_alpha   90.00
_cell.angle_beta   90.00
_cell.angle_gamma   90.00
#
_symmetry.space_group_name_H-M   'P 1'
#
loop_
_entity.id
_entity.type
_entity.pdbx_description
1 polymer ?
#
loop_
_entity_poly.entity_id
_entity_poly.type
_entity_poly.pdbx_seq_one_letter_code
_entity_poly.pdbx_strand_id
1 'polypeptide(L)'
;MENIKYSFTDSFLDDSADNFSFGQRKEGTLSNTVKKLAEELGRKIADIVQEHNVTVEKISKLLTSHINYKRSCEVSFSNALIWAKALEVNTAQPPGSKYSLMQHHQMVAKDPALQNLNNEAKMHLKDELQQHQSEKGMGVCATNATATQDVHATVDHIIRDLDGLAMQMGIYATLFVTRGHSYNMHSAMWYGTDNAMDFWEDVLKLEPDQVAKQFELWGYITQQDSLENMQRECLHLIETNFCQLVGNQTQLNYNNFNSAIKLKHGIDKKGWPETIPFTSPCNIANIKLIWQL
;
A
#
# COMPACT_ATOMS: atom_id res chain seq x y z
N MET A 1 -41.08 -66.07 -44.75
CA MET A 1 -40.11 -64.95 -44.71
C MET A 1 -40.89 -63.68 -44.93
N GLU A 2 -41.23 -63.00 -43.83
CA GLU A 2 -42.11 -61.82 -43.80
C GLU A 2 -41.31 -60.53 -43.99
N ASN A 3 -41.81 -59.65 -44.86
CA ASN A 3 -41.30 -58.31 -45.09
C ASN A 3 -42.02 -57.32 -44.16
N ILE A 4 -41.26 -56.72 -43.23
CA ILE A 4 -41.75 -55.67 -42.33
C ILE A 4 -41.56 -54.31 -43.03
N LYS A 5 -42.67 -53.60 -43.30
CA LYS A 5 -42.66 -52.17 -43.66
C LYS A 5 -42.70 -51.32 -42.39
N TYR A 6 -41.68 -50.51 -42.17
CA TYR A 6 -41.68 -49.46 -41.15
C TYR A 6 -42.42 -48.22 -41.65
N SER A 7 -43.37 -47.71 -40.88
CA SER A 7 -43.95 -46.37 -41.01
C SER A 7 -43.14 -45.38 -40.17
N PHE A 8 -42.67 -44.31 -40.80
CA PHE A 8 -42.02 -43.18 -40.16
C PHE A 8 -43.10 -42.17 -39.75
N THR A 9 -43.24 -41.88 -38.46
CA THR A 9 -44.03 -40.74 -37.97
C THR A 9 -43.09 -39.71 -37.39
N ASP A 10 -43.10 -38.52 -37.98
CA ASP A 10 -42.44 -37.30 -37.53
C ASP A 10 -42.80 -36.95 -36.09
N SER A 11 -41.78 -36.81 -35.24
CA SER A 11 -41.88 -36.20 -33.91
C SER A 11 -40.63 -35.37 -33.61
N PHE A 12 -40.35 -34.38 -34.45
CA PHE A 12 -39.17 -33.52 -34.30
C PHE A 12 -39.46 -32.04 -34.61
N LEU A 13 -40.58 -31.50 -34.13
CA LEU A 13 -40.86 -30.05 -34.19
C LEU A 13 -41.74 -29.60 -33.01
N ASP A 14 -41.22 -29.64 -31.76
CA ASP A 14 -41.93 -29.00 -30.63
C ASP A 14 -41.00 -28.31 -29.60
N ASP A 15 -39.71 -28.67 -29.50
CA ASP A 15 -38.82 -28.12 -28.45
C ASP A 15 -38.25 -26.70 -28.71
N SER A 16 -38.47 -26.11 -29.90
CA SER A 16 -37.90 -24.79 -30.23
C SER A 16 -38.81 -23.61 -29.87
N ALA A 17 -40.13 -23.82 -29.74
CA ALA A 17 -41.09 -22.76 -29.43
C ALA A 17 -41.10 -22.41 -27.93
N ASP A 18 -40.90 -23.40 -27.07
CA ASP A 18 -40.93 -23.22 -25.61
C ASP A 18 -39.69 -22.50 -25.06
N ASN A 19 -38.51 -22.70 -25.66
CA ASN A 19 -37.29 -22.01 -25.24
C ASN A 19 -37.30 -20.50 -25.56
N PHE A 20 -37.96 -20.10 -26.65
CA PHE A 20 -38.09 -18.68 -27.04
C PHE A 20 -39.11 -17.94 -26.15
N SER A 21 -40.22 -18.60 -25.80
CA SER A 21 -41.24 -18.03 -24.91
C SER A 21 -40.75 -17.87 -23.46
N PHE A 22 -39.88 -18.79 -23.00
CA PHE A 22 -39.29 -18.74 -21.68
C PHE A 22 -38.26 -17.62 -21.51
N GLY A 23 -37.46 -17.35 -22.56
CA GLY A 23 -36.53 -16.21 -22.61
C GLY A 23 -37.24 -14.86 -22.49
N GLN A 24 -38.32 -14.66 -23.26
CA GLN A 24 -39.11 -13.43 -23.21
C GLN A 24 -39.81 -13.22 -21.86
N ARG A 25 -40.28 -14.29 -21.21
CA ARG A 25 -40.86 -14.21 -19.85
C ARG A 25 -39.83 -13.81 -18.80
N LYS A 26 -38.59 -14.32 -18.88
CA LYS A 26 -37.51 -13.94 -17.96
C LYS A 26 -37.10 -12.48 -18.13
N GLU A 27 -36.97 -12.02 -19.37
CA GLU A 27 -36.61 -10.64 -19.69
C GLU A 27 -37.71 -9.65 -19.26
N GLY A 28 -38.99 -10.01 -19.46
CA GLY A 28 -40.12 -9.24 -18.94
C GLY A 28 -40.18 -9.18 -17.42
N THR A 29 -39.86 -10.28 -16.74
CA THR A 29 -39.81 -10.33 -15.27
C THR A 29 -38.66 -9.46 -14.74
N LEU A 30 -37.48 -9.55 -15.35
CA LEU A 30 -36.32 -8.72 -15.00
C LEU A 30 -36.63 -7.23 -15.18
N SER A 31 -37.22 -6.84 -16.30
CA SER A 31 -37.62 -5.45 -16.57
C SER A 31 -38.58 -4.91 -15.51
N ASN A 32 -39.56 -5.73 -15.10
CA ASN A 32 -40.51 -5.36 -14.04
C ASN A 32 -39.84 -5.23 -12.67
N THR A 33 -38.90 -6.12 -12.33
CA THR A 33 -38.12 -6.01 -11.08
C THR A 33 -37.26 -4.76 -11.06
N VAL A 34 -36.61 -4.41 -12.17
CA VAL A 34 -35.81 -3.18 -12.30
C VAL A 34 -36.69 -1.92 -12.16
N LYS A 35 -37.89 -1.92 -12.75
CA LYS A 35 -38.85 -0.82 -12.58
C LYS A 35 -39.28 -0.64 -11.13
N LYS A 36 -39.66 -1.73 -10.44
CA LYS A 36 -40.01 -1.68 -9.01
C LYS A 36 -38.89 -1.11 -8.15
N LEU A 37 -37.66 -1.52 -8.43
CA LEU A 37 -36.48 -1.02 -7.72
C LEU A 37 -36.24 0.48 -7.99
N ALA A 38 -36.45 0.95 -9.22
CA ALA A 38 -36.37 2.37 -9.55
C ALA A 38 -37.43 3.20 -8.81
N GLU A 39 -38.66 2.68 -8.70
CA GLU A 39 -39.75 3.32 -7.94
C GLU A 39 -39.48 3.35 -6.43
N GLU A 40 -38.89 2.28 -5.87
CA GLU A 40 -38.46 2.24 -4.46
C GLU A 40 -37.34 3.23 -4.17
N LEU A 41 -36.33 3.33 -5.04
CA LEU A 41 -35.25 4.31 -4.91
C LEU A 41 -35.79 5.74 -5.02
N GLY A 42 -36.71 6.01 -5.95
CA GLY A 42 -37.35 7.31 -6.09
C GLY A 42 -38.11 7.74 -4.82
N ARG A 43 -38.84 6.81 -4.19
CA ARG A 43 -39.53 7.06 -2.92
C ARG A 43 -38.56 7.37 -1.79
N LYS A 44 -37.51 6.56 -1.61
CA LYS A 44 -36.50 6.78 -0.57
C LYS A 44 -35.76 8.10 -0.75
N ILE A 45 -35.47 8.51 -1.99
CA ILE A 45 -34.87 9.82 -2.26
C ILE A 45 -35.81 10.96 -1.85
N ALA A 46 -37.11 10.84 -2.14
CA ALA A 46 -38.10 11.85 -1.75
C ALA A 46 -38.23 11.97 -0.22
N ASP A 47 -38.19 10.85 0.50
CA ASP A 47 -38.22 10.84 1.98
C ASP A 47 -37.01 11.58 2.56
N ILE A 48 -35.80 11.32 2.03
CA ILE A 48 -34.55 11.98 2.45
C ILE A 48 -34.57 13.49 2.11
N VAL A 49 -35.12 13.87 0.95
CA VAL A 49 -35.32 15.27 0.57
C VAL A 49 -36.18 15.99 1.60
N GLN A 50 -37.28 15.36 2.02
CA GLN A 50 -38.22 15.91 2.98
C GLN A 50 -37.60 16.01 4.38
N GLU A 51 -36.90 14.96 4.83
CA GLU A 51 -36.28 14.90 6.15
C GLU A 51 -35.17 15.94 6.33
N HIS A 52 -34.32 16.11 5.31
CA HIS A 52 -33.14 16.96 5.42
C HIS A 52 -33.28 18.33 4.74
N ASN A 53 -34.41 18.64 4.10
CA ASN A 53 -34.64 19.86 3.30
C ASN A 53 -33.52 20.08 2.25
N VAL A 54 -33.13 19.01 1.54
CA VAL A 54 -32.05 19.03 0.54
C VAL A 54 -32.61 18.81 -0.86
N THR A 55 -31.98 19.40 -1.88
CA THR A 55 -32.38 19.20 -3.28
C THR A 55 -32.12 17.77 -3.76
N VAL A 56 -33.00 17.25 -4.61
CA VAL A 56 -32.88 15.92 -5.26
C VAL A 56 -31.53 15.78 -5.96
N GLU A 57 -31.05 16.82 -6.63
CA GLU A 57 -29.76 16.83 -7.33
C GLU A 57 -28.57 16.57 -6.39
N LYS A 58 -28.59 17.13 -5.18
CA LYS A 58 -27.52 16.95 -4.19
C LYS A 58 -27.51 15.51 -3.67
N ILE A 59 -28.68 14.93 -3.40
CA ILE A 59 -28.79 13.52 -2.99
C ILE A 59 -28.37 12.60 -4.12
N SER A 60 -28.81 12.83 -5.36
CA SER A 60 -28.38 12.05 -6.53
C SER A 60 -26.86 12.11 -6.75
N LYS A 61 -26.23 13.28 -6.55
CA LYS A 61 -24.77 13.43 -6.62
C LYS A 61 -24.06 12.65 -5.52
N LEU A 62 -24.58 12.69 -4.28
CA LEU A 62 -24.06 11.91 -3.16
C LEU A 62 -24.21 10.41 -3.42
N LEU A 63 -25.39 9.96 -3.83
CA LEU A 63 -25.67 8.56 -4.17
C LEU A 63 -24.72 8.07 -5.28
N THR A 64 -24.55 8.87 -6.33
CA THR A 64 -23.63 8.57 -7.43
C THR A 64 -22.17 8.52 -6.95
N SER A 65 -21.77 9.36 -6.00
CA SER A 65 -20.44 9.31 -5.42
C SER A 65 -20.22 8.11 -4.49
N HIS A 66 -21.25 7.66 -3.78
CA HIS A 66 -21.20 6.47 -2.92
C HIS A 66 -21.22 5.17 -3.74
N ILE A 67 -22.00 5.12 -4.82
CA ILE A 67 -22.09 3.96 -5.73
C ILE A 67 -20.81 3.85 -6.56
N ASN A 68 -20.28 4.97 -7.05
CA ASN A 68 -19.02 5.00 -7.76
C ASN A 68 -17.86 5.20 -6.78
N TYR A 69 -17.63 4.19 -5.93
CA TYR A 69 -16.35 4.07 -5.25
C TYR A 69 -15.25 4.22 -6.32
N LYS A 70 -14.30 5.11 -6.07
CA LYS A 70 -13.23 5.38 -7.03
C LYS A 70 -12.39 4.12 -7.18
N ARG A 71 -12.74 3.28 -8.15
CA ARG A 71 -11.98 2.08 -8.54
C ARG A 71 -10.53 2.54 -8.68
N SER A 72 -9.57 1.81 -8.07
CA SER A 72 -8.15 2.16 -8.11
C SER A 72 -7.81 2.61 -9.52
N CYS A 73 -7.33 3.85 -9.68
CA CYS A 73 -7.22 4.47 -10.98
C CYS A 73 -6.41 3.57 -11.92
N GLU A 74 -7.10 2.87 -12.81
CA GLU A 74 -6.47 2.09 -13.86
C GLU A 74 -5.55 3.02 -14.63
N VAL A 75 -4.35 2.55 -14.97
CA VAL A 75 -3.37 3.35 -15.69
C VAL A 75 -3.98 3.77 -17.02
N SER A 76 -4.34 5.06 -17.10
CA SER A 76 -4.91 5.61 -18.32
C SER A 76 -3.82 5.65 -19.38
N PHE A 77 -4.19 5.37 -20.63
CA PHE A 77 -3.25 5.43 -21.74
C PHE A 77 -2.62 6.83 -21.88
N SER A 78 -3.41 7.89 -21.62
CA SER A 78 -2.89 9.25 -21.59
C SER A 78 -1.81 9.44 -20.53
N ASN A 79 -1.96 8.85 -19.34
CA ASN A 79 -0.95 8.93 -18.30
C ASN A 79 0.32 8.16 -18.68
N ALA A 80 0.17 7.02 -19.35
CA ALA A 80 1.31 6.24 -19.88
C ALA A 80 2.12 7.05 -20.91
N LEU A 81 1.45 7.72 -21.85
CA LEU A 81 2.11 8.58 -22.84
C LEU A 81 2.87 9.75 -22.20
N ILE A 82 2.25 10.42 -21.24
CA ILE A 82 2.87 11.54 -20.53
C ILE A 82 4.08 11.06 -19.75
N TRP A 83 3.98 9.91 -19.07
CA TRP A 83 5.09 9.33 -18.33
C TRP A 83 6.25 8.94 -19.26
N ALA A 84 5.97 8.23 -20.36
CA ALA A 84 6.99 7.83 -21.33
C ALA A 84 7.71 9.04 -21.92
N LYS A 85 6.96 10.10 -22.29
CA LYS A 85 7.56 11.33 -22.81
C LYS A 85 8.34 12.08 -21.74
N ALA A 86 7.85 12.11 -20.50
CA ALA A 86 8.59 12.70 -19.39
C ALA A 86 9.89 11.94 -19.12
N LEU A 87 9.91 10.62 -19.27
CA LEU A 87 11.12 9.80 -19.10
C LEU A 87 12.14 10.16 -20.19
N GLU A 88 11.75 10.09 -21.45
CA GLU A 88 12.60 10.43 -22.61
C GLU A 88 13.22 11.83 -22.51
N VAL A 89 12.38 12.82 -22.20
CA VAL A 89 12.77 14.22 -22.27
C VAL A 89 13.55 14.66 -21.02
N ASN A 90 13.23 14.14 -19.83
CA ASN A 90 13.94 14.51 -18.61
C ASN A 90 15.27 13.75 -18.42
N THR A 91 15.48 12.59 -19.06
CA THR A 91 16.82 11.94 -19.07
C THR A 91 17.88 12.77 -19.78
N ALA A 92 17.48 13.63 -20.73
CA ALA A 92 18.39 14.50 -21.46
C ALA A 92 18.67 15.84 -20.76
N GLN A 93 18.02 16.12 -19.62
CA GLN A 93 18.18 17.37 -18.89
C GLN A 93 19.22 17.26 -17.77
N PRO A 94 19.91 18.38 -17.42
CA PRO A 94 20.80 18.40 -16.27
C PRO A 94 20.02 18.15 -14.97
N PRO A 95 20.65 17.52 -13.95
CA PRO A 95 20.03 17.26 -12.66
C PRO A 95 19.45 18.54 -12.05
N GLY A 96 18.16 18.52 -11.73
CA GLY A 96 17.44 19.65 -11.13
C GLY A 96 16.62 20.50 -12.10
N SER A 97 16.78 20.33 -13.42
CA SER A 97 15.87 20.89 -14.42
C SER A 97 14.91 19.82 -14.92
N LYS A 98 13.61 20.06 -14.79
CA LYS A 98 12.55 19.16 -15.29
C LYS A 98 11.47 19.98 -15.97
N TYR A 99 10.89 19.44 -17.04
CA TYR A 99 9.74 20.06 -17.69
C TYR A 99 8.47 19.90 -16.83
N SER A 100 7.58 20.88 -16.94
CA SER A 100 6.29 20.86 -16.26
C SER A 100 5.33 19.87 -16.92
N LEU A 101 4.30 19.44 -16.17
CA LEU A 101 3.28 18.53 -16.69
C LEU A 101 2.62 19.08 -17.96
N MET A 102 2.33 20.38 -18.01
CA MET A 102 1.73 21.03 -19.17
C MET A 102 2.64 20.95 -20.41
N GLN A 103 3.96 21.06 -20.22
CA GLN A 103 4.93 20.93 -21.31
C GLN A 103 4.98 19.49 -21.83
N HIS A 104 4.91 18.48 -20.95
CA HIS A 104 4.82 17.08 -21.39
C HIS A 104 3.56 16.83 -22.23
N HIS A 105 2.40 17.37 -21.83
CA HIS A 105 1.18 17.28 -22.65
C HIS A 105 1.37 17.88 -24.06
N GLN A 106 1.99 19.05 -24.15
CA GLN A 106 2.26 19.69 -25.44
C GLN A 106 3.26 18.89 -26.29
N MET A 107 4.25 18.26 -25.67
CA MET A 107 5.22 17.42 -26.35
C MET A 107 4.61 16.12 -26.87
N VAL A 108 3.74 15.47 -26.07
CA VAL A 108 2.98 14.28 -26.51
C VAL A 108 2.04 14.62 -27.67
N ALA A 109 1.39 15.79 -27.64
CA ALA A 109 0.50 16.22 -28.74
C ALA A 109 1.25 16.51 -30.05
N LYS A 110 2.53 16.91 -29.97
CA LYS A 110 3.37 17.24 -31.13
C LYS A 110 4.14 16.05 -31.69
N ASP A 111 4.16 14.91 -30.99
CA ASP A 111 4.94 13.73 -31.38
C ASP A 111 4.09 12.77 -32.24
N PRO A 112 4.37 12.65 -33.56
CA PRO A 112 3.59 11.79 -34.45
C PRO A 112 3.77 10.29 -34.15
N ALA A 113 4.88 9.89 -33.52
CA ALA A 113 5.17 8.50 -33.20
C ALA A 113 4.29 8.02 -32.03
N LEU A 114 4.06 8.88 -31.04
CA LEU A 114 3.20 8.58 -29.89
C LEU A 114 1.70 8.65 -30.22
N GLN A 115 1.31 9.42 -31.24
CA GLN A 115 -0.09 9.51 -31.68
C GLN A 115 -0.53 8.30 -32.53
N ASN A 116 0.38 7.66 -33.26
CA ASN A 116 0.08 6.57 -34.20
C ASN A 116 0.49 5.17 -33.68
N LEU A 117 0.43 4.95 -32.37
CA LEU A 117 0.82 3.67 -31.77
C LEU A 117 -0.19 2.55 -32.07
N ASN A 118 0.33 1.36 -32.41
CA ASN A 118 -0.45 0.13 -32.48
C ASN A 118 -0.95 -0.30 -31.08
N ASN A 119 -2.04 -1.06 -31.01
CA ASN A 119 -2.66 -1.50 -29.75
C ASN A 119 -1.70 -2.28 -28.85
N GLU A 120 -0.79 -3.07 -29.43
CA GLU A 120 0.25 -3.80 -28.69
C GLU A 120 1.24 -2.86 -28.01
N ALA A 121 1.70 -1.81 -28.71
CA ALA A 121 2.59 -0.79 -28.12
C ALA A 121 1.87 0.03 -27.04
N LYS A 122 0.55 0.26 -27.17
CA LYS A 122 -0.24 0.92 -26.13
C LYS A 122 -0.35 0.08 -24.86
N MET A 123 -0.47 -1.24 -25.01
CA MET A 123 -0.53 -2.16 -23.88
C MET A 123 0.82 -2.23 -23.17
N HIS A 124 1.91 -2.37 -23.93
CA HIS A 124 3.27 -2.36 -23.38
C HIS A 124 3.57 -1.11 -22.54
N LEU A 125 3.21 0.09 -23.03
CA LEU A 125 3.40 1.33 -22.28
C LEU A 125 2.59 1.40 -20.98
N LYS A 126 1.39 0.80 -20.96
CA LYS A 126 0.60 0.70 -19.72
C LYS A 126 1.27 -0.25 -18.73
N ASP A 127 1.76 -1.39 -19.21
CA ASP A 127 2.42 -2.40 -18.39
C ASP A 127 3.72 -1.85 -17.80
N GLU A 128 4.55 -1.13 -18.58
CA GLU A 128 5.75 -0.46 -18.09
C GLU A 128 5.45 0.58 -17.01
N LEU A 129 4.41 1.41 -17.21
CA LEU A 129 4.01 2.38 -16.20
C LEU A 129 3.49 1.68 -14.93
N GLN A 130 2.74 0.59 -15.07
CA GLN A 130 2.27 -0.19 -13.93
C GLN A 130 3.42 -0.85 -13.17
N GLN A 131 4.41 -1.40 -13.88
CA GLN A 131 5.63 -1.95 -13.28
C GLN A 131 6.40 -0.86 -12.55
N HIS A 132 6.66 0.29 -13.19
CA HIS A 132 7.34 1.41 -12.55
C HIS A 132 6.57 1.95 -11.33
N GLN A 133 5.24 2.00 -11.37
CA GLN A 133 4.42 2.36 -10.21
C GLN A 133 4.53 1.34 -9.07
N SER A 134 4.60 0.04 -9.40
CA SER A 134 4.78 -1.03 -8.42
C SER A 134 6.17 -0.96 -7.77
N GLU A 135 7.22 -0.76 -8.58
CA GLU A 135 8.59 -0.57 -8.11
C GLU A 135 8.74 0.69 -7.25
N LYS A 136 8.09 1.79 -7.64
CA LYS A 136 8.07 3.03 -6.85
C LYS A 136 7.26 2.88 -5.56
N GLY A 137 6.18 2.11 -5.58
CA GLY A 137 5.41 1.75 -4.38
C GLY A 137 6.24 0.96 -3.35
N MET A 138 7.29 0.26 -3.82
CA MET A 138 8.28 -0.40 -2.98
C MET A 138 9.50 0.50 -2.65
N GLY A 139 9.52 1.73 -3.14
CA GLY A 139 10.63 2.66 -2.93
C GLY A 139 10.79 3.00 -1.45
N VAL A 140 12.00 2.83 -0.93
CA VAL A 140 12.36 3.22 0.44
C VAL A 140 12.23 4.74 0.55
N CYS A 141 11.42 5.23 1.50
CA CYS A 141 11.27 6.65 1.76
C CYS A 141 12.65 7.27 2.07
N ALA A 142 12.97 8.40 1.43
CA ALA A 142 14.28 9.03 1.56
C ALA A 142 14.61 9.50 3.00
N THR A 143 13.60 9.71 3.84
CA THR A 143 13.76 10.09 5.25
C THR A 143 12.71 9.43 6.15
N ASN A 144 13.06 9.23 7.43
CA ASN A 144 12.13 8.67 8.43
C ASN A 144 10.93 9.58 8.70
N ALA A 145 11.10 10.90 8.53
CA ALA A 145 10.02 11.87 8.69
C ALA A 145 8.98 11.72 7.57
N THR A 146 9.42 11.62 6.31
CA THR A 146 8.51 11.35 5.18
C THR A 146 7.86 9.98 5.31
N ALA A 147 8.63 8.95 5.72
CA ALA A 147 8.07 7.62 5.98
C ALA A 147 6.96 7.64 7.04
N THR A 148 7.14 8.42 8.10
CA THR A 148 6.14 8.57 9.17
C THR A 148 4.87 9.26 8.66
N GLN A 149 4.99 10.29 7.82
CA GLN A 149 3.85 10.95 7.20
C GLN A 149 3.09 10.01 6.25
N ASP A 150 3.81 9.22 5.45
CA ASP A 150 3.23 8.24 4.54
C ASP A 150 2.45 7.16 5.30
N VAL A 151 3.00 6.69 6.43
CA VAL A 151 2.30 5.76 7.35
C VAL A 151 1.01 6.38 7.87
N HIS A 152 1.04 7.59 8.42
CA HIS A 152 -0.18 8.25 8.92
C HIS A 152 -1.23 8.43 7.82
N ALA A 153 -0.84 8.95 6.65
CA ALA A 153 -1.78 9.16 5.55
C ALA A 153 -2.41 7.85 5.04
N THR A 154 -1.64 6.78 5.02
CA THR A 154 -2.13 5.44 4.64
C THR A 154 -3.09 4.90 5.69
N VAL A 155 -2.75 5.02 6.97
CA VAL A 155 -3.60 4.50 8.04
C VAL A 155 -4.89 5.31 8.17
N ASP A 156 -4.84 6.63 8.02
CA ASP A 156 -6.04 7.47 7.95
C ASP A 156 -6.95 7.06 6.79
N HIS A 157 -6.40 6.55 5.70
CA HIS A 157 -7.19 5.98 4.61
C HIS A 157 -7.85 4.66 5.02
N ILE A 158 -7.10 3.74 5.63
CA ILE A 158 -7.63 2.46 6.11
C ILE A 158 -8.73 2.69 7.15
N ILE A 159 -8.53 3.62 8.08
CA ILE A 159 -9.51 3.99 9.11
C ILE A 159 -10.84 4.42 8.46
N ARG A 160 -10.78 5.33 7.48
CA ARG A 160 -11.98 5.76 6.74
C ARG A 160 -12.70 4.62 6.03
N ASP A 161 -11.94 3.67 5.49
CA ASP A 161 -12.51 2.51 4.81
C ASP A 161 -13.16 1.55 5.83
N LEU A 162 -12.53 1.34 7.00
CA LEU A 162 -13.07 0.55 8.10
C LEU A 162 -14.36 1.18 8.67
N ASP A 163 -14.38 2.49 8.89
CA ASP A 163 -15.59 3.24 9.27
C ASP A 163 -16.71 3.05 8.24
N GLY A 164 -16.37 3.17 6.95
CA GLY A 164 -17.31 2.97 5.87
C GLY A 164 -17.93 1.56 5.87
N LEU A 165 -17.11 0.54 6.10
CA LEU A 165 -17.57 -0.84 6.20
C LEU A 165 -18.41 -1.08 7.46
N ALA A 166 -18.00 -0.54 8.61
CA ALA A 166 -18.76 -0.64 9.86
C ALA A 166 -20.16 -0.03 9.69
N MET A 167 -20.25 1.15 9.08
CA MET A 167 -21.53 1.83 8.82
C MET A 167 -22.41 1.08 7.81
N GLN A 168 -21.83 0.48 6.77
CA GLN A 168 -22.60 -0.18 5.71
C GLN A 168 -23.03 -1.60 6.05
N MET A 169 -22.18 -2.34 6.76
CA MET A 169 -22.32 -3.79 6.96
C MET A 169 -22.45 -4.16 8.43
N GLY A 170 -22.29 -3.22 9.37
CA GLY A 170 -22.31 -3.49 10.80
C GLY A 170 -21.13 -4.34 11.25
N ILE A 171 -19.97 -4.26 10.58
CA ILE A 171 -18.78 -4.99 11.00
C ILE A 171 -18.10 -4.32 12.19
N TYR A 172 -17.43 -5.13 13.00
CA TYR A 172 -16.49 -4.67 14.01
C TYR A 172 -15.07 -5.01 13.58
N ALA A 173 -14.19 -4.02 13.54
CA ALA A 173 -12.79 -4.16 13.19
C ALA A 173 -11.90 -3.44 14.20
N THR A 174 -10.69 -3.97 14.39
CA THR A 174 -9.62 -3.31 15.13
C THR A 174 -8.35 -3.36 14.29
N LEU A 175 -7.61 -2.25 14.25
CA LEU A 175 -6.35 -2.10 13.55
C LEU A 175 -5.27 -1.74 14.57
N PHE A 176 -4.15 -2.48 14.54
CA PHE A 176 -2.94 -2.13 15.28
C PHE A 176 -1.82 -1.84 14.29
N VAL A 177 -1.12 -0.73 14.49
CA VAL A 177 0.00 -0.31 13.65
C VAL A 177 1.17 0.04 14.57
N THR A 178 2.31 -0.61 14.32
CA THR A 178 3.53 -0.40 15.10
C THR A 178 4.69 -0.17 14.15
N ARG A 179 5.70 0.56 14.63
CA ARG A 179 6.93 0.70 13.87
C ARG A 179 7.65 -0.65 13.80
N GLY A 180 8.13 -0.98 12.60
CA GLY A 180 9.11 -2.03 12.42
C GLY A 180 10.46 -1.60 12.99
N HIS A 181 11.02 -0.50 12.48
CA HIS A 181 12.39 -0.09 12.79
C HIS A 181 12.48 0.93 13.93
N SER A 182 13.51 0.83 14.77
CA SER A 182 13.87 1.79 15.83
C SER A 182 13.97 3.26 15.38
N TYR A 183 14.34 3.52 14.13
CA TYR A 183 14.51 4.87 13.59
C TYR A 183 13.22 5.49 13.04
N ASN A 184 12.13 4.71 12.94
CA ASN A 184 10.84 5.25 12.59
C ASN A 184 10.30 6.06 13.77
N MET A 185 9.78 7.26 13.46
CA MET A 185 9.40 8.25 14.47
C MET A 185 7.94 8.15 14.93
N HIS A 186 7.12 7.30 14.31
CA HIS A 186 5.75 7.07 14.78
C HIS A 186 5.72 6.15 16.01
N SER A 187 4.82 6.44 16.94
CA SER A 187 4.49 5.56 18.05
C SER A 187 3.57 4.43 17.59
N ALA A 188 3.51 3.35 18.38
CA ALA A 188 2.40 2.41 18.28
C ALA A 188 1.06 3.15 18.33
N MET A 189 0.13 2.72 17.48
CA MET A 189 -1.20 3.26 17.41
C MET A 189 -2.20 2.14 17.18
N TRP A 190 -3.42 2.37 17.63
CA TRP A 190 -4.52 1.46 17.43
C TRP A 190 -5.77 2.23 17.03
N TYR A 191 -6.69 1.54 16.39
CA TYR A 191 -7.99 2.06 16.02
C TYR A 191 -9.02 0.93 16.14
N GLY A 192 -10.21 1.25 16.63
CA GLY A 192 -11.35 0.33 16.69
C GLY A 192 -12.59 1.01 16.13
N THR A 193 -13.36 0.29 15.33
CA THR A 193 -14.67 0.74 14.87
C THR A 193 -15.69 0.61 15.99
N ASP A 194 -16.52 1.63 16.23
CA ASP A 194 -17.67 1.60 17.17
C ASP A 194 -17.40 0.80 18.48
N ASN A 195 -18.32 -0.07 18.90
CA ASN A 195 -18.22 -0.88 20.14
C ASN A 195 -17.06 -1.90 20.17
N ALA A 196 -16.10 -1.85 19.23
CA ALA A 196 -14.89 -2.67 19.31
C ALA A 196 -14.10 -2.36 20.59
N MET A 197 -14.16 -1.13 21.10
CA MET A 197 -13.52 -0.76 22.38
C MET A 197 -14.11 -1.54 23.55
N ASP A 198 -15.43 -1.67 23.62
CA ASP A 198 -16.12 -2.43 24.66
C ASP A 198 -15.70 -3.90 24.63
N PHE A 199 -15.47 -4.50 23.46
CA PHE A 199 -14.96 -5.87 23.39
C PHE A 199 -13.60 -6.01 24.09
N TRP A 200 -12.68 -5.07 23.88
CA TRP A 200 -11.36 -5.11 24.52
C TRP A 200 -11.45 -4.94 26.04
N GLU A 201 -12.21 -3.97 26.52
CA GLU A 201 -12.30 -3.66 27.96
C GLU A 201 -13.26 -4.61 28.71
N ASP A 202 -14.41 -4.93 28.13
CA ASP A 202 -15.44 -5.73 28.79
C ASP A 202 -15.23 -7.23 28.67
N VAL A 203 -14.75 -7.71 27.51
CA VAL A 203 -14.56 -9.14 27.26
C VAL A 203 -13.12 -9.55 27.53
N LEU A 204 -12.16 -8.87 26.90
CA LEU A 204 -10.74 -9.24 27.03
C LEU A 204 -10.09 -8.69 28.31
N LYS A 205 -10.68 -7.67 28.94
CA LYS A 205 -10.11 -6.99 30.12
C LYS A 205 -8.71 -6.44 29.84
N LEU A 206 -8.49 -5.99 28.61
CA LEU A 206 -7.24 -5.41 28.14
C LEU A 206 -7.48 -4.01 27.61
N GLU A 207 -6.58 -3.09 27.96
CA GLU A 207 -6.55 -1.77 27.34
C GLU A 207 -5.86 -1.89 25.97
N PRO A 208 -6.52 -1.53 24.86
CA PRO A 208 -5.94 -1.68 23.51
C PRO A 208 -4.60 -0.95 23.34
N ASP A 209 -4.43 0.20 23.99
CA ASP A 209 -3.17 0.95 23.98
C ASP A 209 -2.00 0.13 24.56
N GLN A 210 -2.25 -0.66 25.61
CA GLN A 210 -1.25 -1.57 26.17
C GLN A 210 -0.90 -2.69 25.20
N VAL A 211 -1.90 -3.23 24.50
CA VAL A 211 -1.70 -4.26 23.47
C VAL A 211 -0.86 -3.70 22.32
N ALA A 212 -1.13 -2.48 21.86
CA ALA A 212 -0.35 -1.80 20.82
C ALA A 212 1.12 -1.64 21.23
N LYS A 213 1.37 -1.21 22.48
CA LYS A 213 2.72 -1.08 23.06
C LYS A 213 3.44 -2.43 23.19
N GLN A 214 2.74 -3.48 23.62
CA GLN A 214 3.30 -4.83 23.69
C GLN A 214 3.64 -5.38 22.30
N PHE A 215 2.79 -5.11 21.31
CA PHE A 215 3.03 -5.49 19.93
C PHE A 215 4.26 -4.77 19.35
N GLU A 216 4.41 -3.47 19.65
CA GLU A 216 5.60 -2.71 19.29
C GLU A 216 6.85 -3.26 19.96
N LEU A 217 6.78 -3.57 21.27
CA LEU A 217 7.89 -4.16 22.00
C LEU A 217 8.30 -5.53 21.42
N TRP A 218 7.33 -6.38 21.09
CA TRP A 218 7.60 -7.66 20.44
C TRP A 218 8.29 -7.46 19.08
N GLY A 219 7.79 -6.53 18.25
CA GLY A 219 8.41 -6.20 16.96
C GLY A 219 9.83 -5.69 17.12
N TYR A 220 10.08 -4.84 18.12
CA TYR A 220 11.39 -4.32 18.46
C TYR A 220 12.36 -5.42 18.90
N ILE A 221 11.98 -6.25 19.88
CA ILE A 221 12.83 -7.36 20.37
C ILE A 221 13.17 -8.32 19.24
N THR A 222 12.18 -8.68 18.42
CA THR A 222 12.37 -9.61 17.31
C THR A 222 13.35 -9.07 16.26
N GLN A 223 13.41 -7.75 16.07
CA GLN A 223 14.42 -7.13 15.22
C GLN A 223 15.77 -7.07 15.92
N GLN A 224 15.81 -6.73 17.20
CA GLN A 224 17.06 -6.58 17.95
C GLN A 224 17.83 -7.90 18.08
N ASP A 225 17.14 -9.04 18.14
CA ASP A 225 17.76 -10.37 18.27
C ASP A 225 18.41 -10.89 16.98
N SER A 226 18.29 -10.17 15.86
CA SER A 226 19.05 -10.52 14.67
C SER A 226 20.52 -10.13 14.84
N LEU A 227 21.42 -11.06 14.49
CA LEU A 227 22.87 -10.83 14.53
C LEU A 227 23.25 -9.53 13.81
N GLU A 228 22.68 -9.27 12.64
CA GLU A 228 22.96 -8.07 11.84
C GLU A 228 22.56 -6.78 12.56
N ASN A 229 21.43 -6.76 13.27
CA ASN A 229 20.99 -5.58 14.01
C ASN A 229 21.86 -5.37 15.26
N MET A 230 22.21 -6.43 15.99
CA MET A 230 23.15 -6.32 17.12
C MET A 230 24.52 -5.79 16.66
N GLN A 231 25.05 -6.31 15.54
CA GLN A 231 26.30 -5.83 14.96
C GLN A 231 26.20 -4.34 14.58
N ARG A 232 25.07 -3.94 13.97
CA ARG A 232 24.83 -2.55 13.55
C ARG A 232 24.68 -1.60 14.73
N GLU A 233 23.95 -1.99 15.77
CA GLU A 233 23.79 -1.20 17.00
C GLU A 233 25.13 -1.03 17.72
N CYS A 234 25.89 -2.11 17.91
CA CYS A 234 27.23 -2.04 18.50
C CYS A 234 28.17 -1.16 17.67
N LEU A 235 28.18 -1.32 16.33
CA LEU A 235 28.98 -0.48 15.45
C LEU A 235 28.60 0.99 15.60
N HIS A 236 27.30 1.30 15.57
CA HIS A 236 26.81 2.66 15.68
C HIS A 236 27.17 3.31 17.03
N LEU A 237 27.08 2.56 18.12
CA LEU A 237 27.46 3.03 19.46
C LEU A 237 28.97 3.32 19.54
N ILE A 238 29.81 2.43 19.00
CA ILE A 238 31.26 2.63 18.92
C ILE A 238 31.58 3.86 18.06
N GLU A 239 30.98 4.00 16.87
CA GLU A 239 31.21 5.12 15.97
C GLU A 239 30.74 6.45 16.57
N THR A 240 29.60 6.47 17.24
CA THR A 240 29.05 7.68 17.88
C THR A 240 29.98 8.14 19.00
N ASN A 241 30.39 7.23 19.89
CA ASN A 241 31.33 7.55 20.96
C ASN A 241 32.69 7.98 20.41
N PHE A 242 33.17 7.34 19.34
CA PHE A 242 34.41 7.71 18.68
C PHE A 242 34.34 9.11 18.06
N CYS A 243 33.25 9.43 17.36
CA CYS A 243 33.01 10.76 16.80
C CYS A 243 32.91 11.84 17.88
N GLN A 244 32.37 11.53 19.06
CA GLN A 244 32.38 12.46 20.20
C GLN A 244 33.80 12.76 20.71
N LEU A 245 34.71 11.79 20.65
CA LEU A 245 36.09 11.94 21.10
C LEU A 245 37.01 12.61 20.06
N VAL A 246 36.83 12.30 18.78
CA VAL A 246 37.76 12.70 17.69
C VAL A 246 37.19 13.77 16.76
N GLY A 247 35.87 13.97 16.77
CA GLY A 247 35.13 14.82 15.83
C GLY A 247 34.63 14.06 14.59
N ASN A 248 33.60 14.61 13.95
CA ASN A 248 32.77 13.95 12.93
C ASN A 248 33.46 13.62 11.58
N GLN A 249 34.76 13.85 11.43
CA GLN A 249 35.48 13.70 10.15
C GLN A 249 36.39 12.46 10.07
N THR A 250 36.54 11.69 11.15
CA THR A 250 37.42 10.53 11.18
C THR A 250 36.61 9.26 11.40
N GLN A 251 36.79 8.26 10.53
CA GLN A 251 36.24 6.92 10.73
C GLN A 251 37.21 6.04 11.53
N LEU A 252 36.68 5.16 12.37
CA LEU A 252 37.48 4.25 13.18
C LEU A 252 38.13 3.18 12.29
N ASN A 253 39.46 3.19 12.22
CA ASN A 253 40.21 2.17 11.50
C ASN A 253 40.66 1.07 12.47
N TYR A 254 39.93 -0.06 12.50
CA TYR A 254 40.24 -1.20 13.37
C TYR A 254 41.60 -1.85 13.03
N ASN A 255 41.90 -2.04 11.74
CA ASN A 255 43.11 -2.71 11.29
C ASN A 255 44.39 -1.92 11.62
N ASN A 256 44.33 -0.60 11.49
CA ASN A 256 45.46 0.30 11.72
C ASN A 256 45.29 1.15 12.99
N PHE A 257 44.58 0.62 14.00
CA PHE A 257 44.23 1.39 15.21
C PHE A 257 45.45 2.05 15.87
N ASN A 258 46.55 1.31 16.04
CA ASN A 258 47.73 1.81 16.72
C ASN A 258 48.37 3.01 16.00
N SER A 259 48.48 2.95 14.67
CA SER A 259 49.15 4.01 13.89
C SER A 259 48.20 5.17 13.55
N ALA A 260 46.97 4.86 13.11
CA ALA A 260 46.03 5.87 12.62
C ALA A 260 45.26 6.56 13.73
N ILE A 261 45.00 5.87 14.84
CA ILE A 261 44.13 6.36 15.92
C ILE A 261 44.94 6.66 17.18
N LYS A 262 45.64 5.68 17.73
CA LYS A 262 46.36 5.82 19.01
C LYS A 262 47.48 6.85 18.94
N LEU A 263 48.37 6.77 17.94
CA LEU A 263 49.46 7.74 17.79
C LEU A 263 48.96 9.14 17.41
N LYS A 264 47.90 9.24 16.59
CA LYS A 264 47.43 10.51 16.05
C LYS A 264 46.51 11.27 17.01
N HIS A 265 45.64 10.56 17.71
CA HIS A 265 44.60 11.15 18.55
C HIS A 265 44.80 10.86 20.05
N GLY A 266 45.80 10.05 20.42
CA GLY A 266 46.09 9.72 21.82
C GLY A 266 45.04 8.81 22.48
N ILE A 267 44.14 8.23 21.69
CA ILE A 267 43.04 7.39 22.18
C ILE A 267 43.50 5.95 22.30
N ASP A 268 43.14 5.31 23.41
CA ASP A 268 43.44 3.91 23.68
C ASP A 268 42.16 3.08 23.80
N LYS A 269 42.24 1.78 23.53
CA LYS A 269 41.10 0.85 23.55
C LYS A 269 40.74 0.35 24.97
N LYS A 270 40.76 1.25 25.95
CA LYS A 270 40.49 0.91 27.36
C LYS A 270 39.03 0.44 27.50
N GLY A 271 38.83 -0.68 28.19
CA GLY A 271 37.51 -1.29 28.42
C GLY A 271 37.08 -2.29 27.36
N TRP A 272 37.85 -2.49 26.28
CA TRP A 272 37.57 -3.56 25.33
C TRP A 272 37.85 -4.94 25.94
N PRO A 273 36.95 -5.94 25.81
CA PRO A 273 37.15 -7.27 26.38
C PRO A 273 38.40 -7.96 25.81
N GLU A 274 39.23 -8.54 26.69
CA GLU A 274 40.46 -9.25 26.28
C GLU A 274 40.16 -10.52 25.46
N THR A 275 38.97 -11.10 25.66
CA THR A 275 38.49 -12.31 24.99
C THR A 275 38.06 -12.07 23.53
N ILE A 276 37.89 -10.81 23.12
CA ILE A 276 37.35 -10.45 21.81
C ILE A 276 38.40 -9.69 21.00
N PRO A 277 38.75 -10.14 19.78
CA PRO A 277 39.68 -9.42 18.93
C PRO A 277 39.12 -8.02 18.62
N PHE A 278 39.99 -7.00 18.67
CA PHE A 278 39.61 -5.63 18.34
C PHE A 278 39.36 -5.52 16.83
N THR A 279 38.12 -5.75 16.41
CA THR A 279 37.66 -5.73 15.02
C THR A 279 36.30 -5.05 14.93
N SER A 280 35.86 -4.74 13.71
CA SER A 280 34.52 -4.21 13.49
C SER A 280 33.47 -5.19 14.00
N PRO A 281 32.44 -4.74 14.75
CA PRO A 281 31.34 -5.58 15.20
C PRO A 281 30.71 -6.42 14.08
N CYS A 282 30.65 -5.91 12.85
CA CYS A 282 30.13 -6.64 11.68
C CYS A 282 30.91 -7.93 11.34
N ASN A 283 32.17 -8.05 11.80
CA ASN A 283 32.99 -9.25 11.58
C ASN A 283 32.82 -10.29 12.70
N ILE A 284 32.05 -9.99 13.75
CA ILE A 284 31.83 -10.90 14.88
C ILE A 284 30.59 -11.74 14.60
N ALA A 285 30.78 -13.00 14.21
CA ALA A 285 29.67 -13.90 13.86
C ALA A 285 28.92 -14.49 15.08
N ASN A 286 29.38 -14.22 16.30
CA ASN A 286 28.81 -14.80 17.51
C ASN A 286 28.08 -13.74 18.35
N ILE A 287 26.76 -13.89 18.46
CA ILE A 287 25.87 -13.03 19.25
C ILE A 287 26.38 -12.88 20.70
N LYS A 288 26.84 -13.96 21.34
CA LYS A 288 27.32 -13.91 22.73
C LYS A 288 28.56 -13.04 22.91
N LEU A 289 29.39 -12.91 21.87
CA LEU A 289 30.57 -12.04 21.91
C LEU A 289 30.15 -10.59 21.69
N ILE A 290 29.14 -10.32 20.86
CA ILE A 290 28.62 -8.96 20.65
C ILE A 290 28.01 -8.41 21.94
N TRP A 291 27.29 -9.23 22.70
CA TRP A 291 26.75 -8.85 24.02
C TRP A 291 27.80 -8.45 25.07
N GLN A 292 29.08 -8.75 24.84
CA GLN A 292 30.17 -8.41 25.75
C GLN A 292 30.85 -7.07 25.39
N LEU A 293 30.52 -6.48 24.24
CA LEU A 293 31.03 -5.18 23.77
C LEU A 293 30.15 -4.03 24.25
#